data_AF-A0A9W6LAA4-F1
#
_entry.id   AF-A0A9W6LAA4-F1
#
_cell.length_a   1.000
_cell.length_b   1.000
_cell.length_c   1.000
_cell.angle_alpha   90.00
_cell.angle_beta   90.00
_cell.angle_gamma   90.00
#
_symmetry.space_group_name_H-M   'P 1'
#
loop_
_entity.id
_entity.type
_entity.pdbx_description
1 polymer ?
#
loop_
_entity_poly.entity_id
_entity_poly.type
_entity_poly.pdbx_seq_one_letter_code
_entity_poly.pdbx_strand_id
1 'polypeptide(L)'
;MITINVTMAVVLAVLYSVGFYLLLQRSLMRILIGIVVLGHGANLLLQLAGGPPARAPVLGTALPEEFADPLPQALALTAIVITFALTTYLLALGYRSWVLTGRDEVQDDLEDRRVAERQRPEGSMEADAEGPDDEEDPGSAAASDRTDEPAEVSGSGAAR
;
A
#
# COMPACT_ATOMS: atom_id res chain seq x y z
N MET A 1 -34.89 -0.29 13.28
CA MET A 1 -33.55 -0.15 13.90
C MET A 1 -32.56 -0.78 12.96
N ILE A 2 -31.48 -0.10 12.59
CA ILE A 2 -30.41 -0.70 11.79
C ILE A 2 -29.69 -1.71 12.68
N THR A 3 -30.06 -2.98 12.56
CA THR A 3 -29.29 -4.07 13.15
C THR A 3 -28.00 -4.18 12.35
N ILE A 4 -26.89 -3.70 12.91
CA ILE A 4 -25.58 -3.83 12.29
C ILE A 4 -25.26 -5.33 12.16
N ASN A 5 -25.19 -5.80 10.92
CA ASN A 5 -24.84 -7.19 10.64
C ASN A 5 -23.31 -7.35 10.77
N VAL A 6 -22.86 -7.80 11.94
CA VAL A 6 -21.43 -7.98 12.26
C VAL A 6 -20.76 -8.93 11.26
N THR A 7 -21.43 -9.99 10.83
CA THR A 7 -20.91 -10.91 9.82
C THR A 7 -20.60 -10.17 8.52
N MET A 8 -21.52 -9.31 8.06
CA MET A 8 -21.30 -8.56 6.82
C MET A 8 -20.22 -7.48 6.98
N ALA A 9 -20.14 -6.85 8.16
CA ALA A 9 -19.06 -5.91 8.47
C ALA A 9 -17.68 -6.58 8.41
N VAL A 10 -17.54 -7.78 8.98
CA VAL A 10 -16.29 -8.57 8.93
C VAL A 10 -15.96 -8.99 7.50
N VAL A 11 -16.95 -9.46 6.74
CA VAL A 11 -16.75 -9.83 5.33
C VAL A 11 -16.25 -8.64 4.52
N LEU A 12 -16.88 -7.47 4.65
CA LEU A 12 -16.43 -6.25 3.97
C LEU A 12 -15.02 -5.84 4.41
N ALA A 13 -14.73 -5.85 5.72
CA ALA A 13 -13.41 -5.50 6.23
C ALA A 13 -12.31 -6.40 5.64
N VAL A 14 -12.55 -7.72 5.59
CA VAL A 14 -11.61 -8.68 4.99
C VAL A 14 -11.47 -8.44 3.50
N LEU A 15 -12.58 -8.24 2.78
CA LEU A 15 -12.55 -8.09 1.32
C LEU A 15 -11.82 -6.82 0.89
N TYR A 16 -12.06 -5.70 1.58
CA TYR A 16 -11.31 -4.46 1.36
C TYR A 16 -9.85 -4.59 1.78
N SER A 17 -9.55 -5.24 2.91
CA SER A 17 -8.17 -5.45 3.36
C SER A 17 -7.36 -6.26 2.34
N VAL A 18 -7.93 -7.38 1.85
CA VAL A 18 -7.30 -8.21 0.81
C VAL A 18 -7.18 -7.43 -0.50
N GLY A 19 -8.22 -6.71 -0.91
CA GLY A 19 -8.20 -5.91 -2.13
C GLY A 19 -7.11 -4.83 -2.12
N PHE A 20 -7.01 -4.06 -1.04
CA PHE A 20 -5.94 -3.06 -0.88
C PHE A 20 -4.57 -3.71 -0.75
N TYR A 21 -4.43 -4.81 -0.01
CA TYR A 21 -3.17 -5.55 0.07
C TYR A 21 -2.67 -5.98 -1.31
N LEU A 22 -3.57 -6.51 -2.15
CA LEU A 22 -3.24 -6.92 -3.52
C LEU A 22 -2.87 -5.73 -4.42
N LEU A 23 -3.53 -4.58 -4.27
CA LEU A 23 -3.18 -3.35 -4.98
C LEU A 23 -1.77 -2.83 -4.65
N LEU A 24 -1.28 -3.07 -3.44
CA LEU A 24 0.06 -2.66 -3.01
C LEU A 24 1.17 -3.60 -3.50
N GLN A 25 0.83 -4.70 -4.17
CA GLN A 25 1.83 -5.62 -4.71
C GLN A 25 2.42 -5.14 -6.02
N ARG A 26 3.65 -5.57 -6.32
CA ARG A 26 4.35 -5.18 -7.55
C ARG A 26 3.90 -5.91 -8.81
N SER A 27 3.28 -7.09 -8.70
CA SER A 27 2.87 -7.84 -9.89
C SER A 27 1.53 -7.32 -10.43
N LEU A 28 1.49 -7.07 -11.74
CA LEU A 28 0.35 -6.50 -12.43
C LEU A 28 -0.87 -7.42 -12.36
N MET A 29 -0.67 -8.73 -12.45
CA MET A 29 -1.74 -9.70 -12.22
C MET A 29 -2.31 -9.63 -10.80
N ARG A 30 -1.47 -9.41 -9.78
CA ARG A 30 -1.94 -9.25 -8.39
C ARG A 30 -2.74 -7.96 -8.22
N ILE A 31 -2.27 -6.85 -8.80
CA ILE A 31 -2.99 -5.58 -8.82
C ILE A 31 -4.37 -5.76 -9.49
N LEU A 32 -4.42 -6.46 -10.63
CA LEU A 32 -5.65 -6.72 -11.37
C LEU A 32 -6.66 -7.54 -10.55
N ILE A 33 -6.20 -8.60 -9.89
CA ILE A 33 -7.04 -9.38 -8.96
C ILE A 33 -7.51 -8.50 -7.80
N GLY A 34 -6.66 -7.62 -7.28
CA GLY A 34 -7.02 -6.63 -6.26
C GLY A 34 -8.18 -5.74 -6.67
N ILE A 35 -8.16 -5.21 -7.89
CA ILE A 35 -9.25 -4.39 -8.45
C ILE A 35 -10.55 -5.20 -8.53
N VAL A 36 -10.49 -6.46 -8.98
CA VAL A 36 -11.67 -7.35 -9.05
C VAL A 36 -12.26 -7.60 -7.66
N VAL A 37 -11.42 -7.91 -6.67
CA VAL A 37 -11.85 -8.13 -5.28
C VAL A 37 -12.48 -6.88 -4.69
N LEU A 38 -11.90 -5.70 -4.91
CA LEU A 38 -12.48 -4.42 -4.49
C LEU A 38 -13.82 -4.13 -5.17
N GLY A 39 -13.96 -4.47 -6.46
CA GLY A 39 -15.22 -4.38 -7.19
C GLY A 39 -16.32 -5.23 -6.55
N HIS A 40 -16.00 -6.45 -6.12
CA HIS A 40 -16.95 -7.28 -5.36
C HIS A 40 -17.30 -6.66 -4.00
N GLY A 41 -16.33 -6.08 -3.29
CA GLY A 41 -16.57 -5.34 -2.04
C GLY A 41 -17.48 -4.14 -2.21
N ALA A 42 -17.27 -3.34 -3.27
CA ALA A 42 -18.13 -2.20 -3.58
C ALA A 42 -19.58 -2.62 -3.87
N ASN A 43 -19.77 -3.73 -4.60
CA ASN A 43 -21.11 -4.28 -4.87
C ASN A 43 -21.82 -4.75 -3.59
N LEU A 44 -21.11 -5.43 -2.69
CA LEU A 44 -21.66 -5.81 -1.40
C LEU A 44 -21.99 -4.60 -0.52
N LEU A 45 -21.16 -3.56 -0.56
CA LEU A 45 -21.37 -2.33 0.19
C LEU A 45 -22.62 -1.57 -0.31
N LEU A 46 -22.84 -1.53 -1.63
CA LEU A 46 -24.10 -1.02 -2.21
C LEU A 46 -25.30 -1.83 -1.73
N GLN A 47 -25.21 -3.16 -1.75
CA GLN A 47 -26.32 -4.00 -1.30
C GLN A 47 -26.64 -3.80 0.19
N LEU A 48 -25.61 -3.60 1.02
CA LEU A 48 -25.77 -3.28 2.44
C LEU A 48 -26.42 -1.89 2.65
N ALA A 49 -26.11 -0.92 1.78
CA ALA A 49 -26.73 0.40 1.82
C ALA A 49 -28.24 0.37 1.49
N GLY A 50 -28.71 -0.64 0.75
CA GLY A 50 -30.13 -0.84 0.41
C GLY A 50 -31.02 -1.33 1.56
N GLY A 51 -30.47 -1.52 2.75
CA GLY A 51 -31.25 -1.79 3.95
C GLY A 51 -31.63 -3.27 4.15
N PRO A 52 -32.64 -3.54 4.98
CA PRO A 52 -33.01 -4.89 5.37
C PRO A 52 -33.44 -5.78 4.18
N PRO A 53 -33.28 -7.11 4.31
CA PRO A 53 -33.77 -8.04 3.30
C PRO A 53 -35.28 -7.87 3.10
N ALA A 54 -35.68 -7.67 1.86
CA ALA A 54 -37.06 -7.48 1.43
C ALA A 54 -37.30 -8.23 0.11
N ARG A 55 -38.53 -8.26 -0.38
CA ARG A 55 -38.89 -9.01 -1.60
C ARG A 55 -38.35 -8.29 -2.84
N ALA A 56 -38.09 -9.05 -3.91
CA ALA A 56 -37.64 -8.46 -5.17
C ALA A 56 -38.69 -7.46 -5.69
N PRO A 57 -38.29 -6.28 -6.19
CA PRO A 57 -39.19 -5.24 -6.68
C PRO A 57 -39.79 -5.61 -8.05
N VAL A 58 -40.58 -6.68 -8.08
CA VAL A 58 -41.27 -7.20 -9.27
C VAL A 58 -42.77 -7.04 -9.10
N LEU A 59 -43.39 -6.27 -9.99
CA LEU A 59 -44.83 -6.01 -9.97
C LEU A 59 -45.63 -7.32 -9.98
N GLY A 60 -46.64 -7.41 -9.10
CA GLY A 60 -47.52 -8.58 -8.97
C GLY A 60 -47.01 -9.68 -8.05
N THR A 61 -45.85 -9.52 -7.39
CA THR A 61 -45.28 -10.55 -6.49
C THR A 61 -45.48 -10.27 -5.00
N ALA A 62 -45.63 -9.01 -4.60
CA ALA A 62 -45.88 -8.58 -3.21
C ALA A 62 -46.48 -7.16 -3.17
N LEU A 63 -46.82 -6.70 -1.97
CA LEU A 63 -47.22 -5.31 -1.73
C LEU A 63 -46.01 -4.36 -1.88
N PRO A 64 -46.19 -3.11 -2.35
CA PRO A 64 -45.08 -2.17 -2.57
C PRO A 64 -44.20 -1.91 -1.34
N GLU A 65 -44.77 -1.97 -0.15
CA GLU A 65 -44.09 -1.80 1.13
C GLU A 65 -43.18 -2.97 1.53
N GLU A 66 -43.28 -4.11 0.83
CA GLU A 66 -42.45 -5.28 1.07
C GLU A 66 -41.26 -5.37 0.10
N PHE A 67 -41.13 -4.42 -0.84
CA PHE A 67 -40.06 -4.44 -1.82
C PHE A 67 -38.73 -3.91 -1.26
N ALA A 68 -37.65 -4.54 -1.68
CA ALA A 68 -36.30 -4.02 -1.47
C ALA A 68 -36.10 -2.75 -2.31
N ASP A 69 -35.21 -1.86 -1.84
CA ASP A 69 -34.86 -0.64 -2.56
C ASP A 69 -34.24 -0.99 -3.93
N PRO A 70 -34.88 -0.60 -5.06
CA PRO A 70 -34.37 -0.89 -6.39
C PRO A 70 -33.15 -0.04 -6.77
N LEU A 71 -32.90 1.08 -6.08
CA LEU A 71 -31.84 2.01 -6.46
C LEU A 71 -30.44 1.39 -6.28
N PRO A 72 -30.08 0.82 -5.11
CA PRO A 72 -28.77 0.17 -4.95
C PRO A 72 -28.57 -1.03 -5.87
N GLN A 73 -29.64 -1.74 -6.25
CA GLN A 73 -29.57 -2.85 -7.20
C GLN A 73 -29.20 -2.38 -8.61
N ALA A 74 -29.82 -1.30 -9.08
CA ALA A 74 -29.48 -0.69 -10.37
C ALA A 74 -28.04 -0.19 -10.39
N LEU A 75 -27.61 0.48 -9.31
CA LEU A 75 -26.22 0.94 -9.17
C LEU A 75 -25.21 -0.22 -9.15
N ALA A 76 -25.54 -1.33 -8.48
CA ALA A 76 -24.69 -2.52 -8.47
C ALA A 76 -24.53 -3.12 -9.87
N LEU A 77 -25.60 -3.20 -10.68
CA LEU A 77 -25.50 -3.67 -12.06
C LEU A 77 -24.57 -2.78 -12.90
N THR A 78 -24.67 -1.46 -12.76
CA THR A 78 -23.75 -0.52 -13.41
C THR A 78 -22.30 -0.71 -12.95
N ALA A 79 -22.09 -0.87 -11.63
CA ALA A 79 -20.77 -1.09 -11.07
C ALA A 79 -20.13 -2.39 -11.57
N ILE A 80 -20.91 -3.47 -11.70
CA ILE A 80 -20.44 -4.74 -12.28
C ILE A 80 -19.97 -4.55 -13.72
N VAL A 81 -20.73 -3.85 -14.56
CA VAL A 81 -20.37 -3.63 -15.97
C VAL A 81 -19.11 -2.78 -16.08
N ILE A 82 -19.00 -1.71 -15.28
CA ILE A 82 -17.79 -0.86 -15.25
C ILE A 82 -16.58 -1.68 -14.81
N THR A 83 -16.71 -2.47 -13.73
CA THR A 83 -15.63 -3.32 -13.22
C THR A 83 -15.20 -4.34 -14.27
N PHE A 84 -16.14 -4.97 -14.97
CA PHE A 84 -15.84 -5.92 -16.04
C PHE A 84 -15.13 -5.26 -17.22
N ALA A 85 -15.59 -4.09 -17.67
CA ALA A 85 -14.97 -3.35 -18.75
C ALA A 85 -13.54 -2.91 -18.39
N LEU A 86 -13.34 -2.35 -17.19
CA LEU A 86 -12.02 -1.96 -16.69
C LEU A 86 -11.10 -3.18 -16.52
N THR A 87 -11.60 -4.28 -15.97
CA THR A 87 -10.81 -5.50 -15.78
C THR A 87 -10.37 -6.08 -17.12
N THR A 88 -11.27 -6.16 -18.10
CA THR A 88 -10.94 -6.66 -19.44
C THR A 88 -9.94 -5.75 -20.14
N TYR A 89 -10.12 -4.43 -20.00
CA TYR A 89 -9.20 -3.45 -20.56
C TYR A 89 -7.81 -3.53 -19.93
N LEU A 90 -7.72 -3.55 -18.60
CA LEU A 90 -6.46 -3.71 -17.87
C LEU A 90 -5.81 -5.05 -18.14
N LEU A 91 -6.59 -6.12 -18.31
CA LEU A 91 -6.07 -7.43 -18.68
C LEU A 91 -5.48 -7.41 -20.09
N ALA A 92 -6.13 -6.75 -21.05
CA ALA A 92 -5.60 -6.59 -22.40
C ALA A 92 -4.31 -5.75 -22.42
N LEU A 93 -4.24 -4.67 -21.61
CA LEU A 93 -3.02 -3.89 -21.43
C LEU A 93 -1.92 -4.69 -20.74
N GLY A 94 -2.24 -5.44 -19.70
CA GLY A 94 -1.29 -6.28 -18.99
C GLY A 94 -0.75 -7.40 -19.86
N TYR A 95 -1.61 -8.04 -20.64
CA TYR A 95 -1.18 -8.98 -21.68
C TYR A 95 -0.24 -8.31 -22.69
N ARG A 96 -0.60 -7.13 -23.20
CA ARG A 96 0.26 -6.38 -24.13
C ARG A 96 1.60 -6.00 -23.50
N SER A 97 1.63 -5.58 -22.24
CA SER A 97 2.85 -5.27 -21.51
C SER A 97 3.71 -6.52 -21.33
N TRP A 98 3.11 -7.65 -20.97
CA TRP A 98 3.84 -8.92 -20.86
C TRP A 98 4.45 -9.35 -22.19
N VAL A 99 3.74 -9.20 -23.31
CA VAL A 99 4.28 -9.49 -24.66
C VAL A 99 5.48 -8.60 -25.00
N LEU A 100 5.49 -7.33 -24.58
CA LEU A 100 6.55 -6.38 -24.89
C LEU A 100 7.77 -6.51 -23.97
N THR A 101 7.55 -6.73 -22.67
CA THR A 101 8.59 -6.64 -21.63
C THR A 101 8.98 -8.01 -21.08
N GLY A 102 8.14 -9.03 -21.25
CA GLY A 102 8.34 -10.39 -20.71
C GLY A 102 8.27 -10.48 -19.18
N ARG A 103 7.88 -9.41 -18.49
CA ARG A 103 7.83 -9.31 -17.03
C ARG A 103 6.45 -8.84 -16.59
N ASP A 104 5.94 -9.43 -15.51
CA ASP A 104 4.66 -9.07 -14.87
C ASP A 104 4.84 -8.09 -13.71
N GLU A 105 6.08 -7.75 -13.35
CA GLU A 105 6.39 -6.92 -12.20
C GLU A 105 6.59 -5.45 -12.61
N VAL A 106 5.94 -4.54 -11.89
CA VAL A 106 6.13 -3.09 -12.01
C VAL A 106 7.53 -2.75 -11.53
N GLN A 107 8.33 -2.16 -12.42
CA GLN A 107 9.73 -1.83 -12.16
C GLN A 107 9.89 -0.42 -11.61
N ASP A 108 10.86 -0.23 -10.74
CA ASP A 108 11.34 1.11 -10.38
C ASP A 108 12.31 1.56 -11.48
N ASP A 109 11.97 2.62 -12.21
CA ASP A 109 12.86 3.15 -13.23
C ASP A 109 14.06 3.87 -12.58
N LEU A 110 15.27 3.57 -13.06
CA LEU A 110 16.48 4.29 -12.65
C LEU A 110 16.45 5.75 -13.08
N GLU A 111 15.70 6.07 -14.14
CA GLU A 111 15.46 7.45 -14.56
C GLU A 111 14.53 8.17 -13.58
N ASP A 112 13.49 7.51 -13.06
CA ASP A 112 12.61 8.08 -12.02
C ASP A 112 13.40 8.47 -10.76
N ARG A 113 14.36 7.63 -10.33
CA ARG A 113 15.23 7.95 -9.19
C ARG A 113 16.15 9.15 -9.47
N ARG A 114 16.71 9.24 -10.68
CA ARG A 114 17.59 10.35 -11.08
C ARG A 114 16.82 11.68 -11.19
N VAL A 115 15.58 11.65 -11.66
CA VAL A 115 14.70 12.83 -11.68
C VAL A 115 14.35 13.26 -10.26
N ALA A 116 14.02 12.32 -9.36
CA ALA A 116 13.76 12.63 -7.96
C ALA A 116 14.98 13.26 -7.24
N GLU A 117 16.19 12.79 -7.54
CA GLU A 117 17.44 13.37 -7.02
C GLU A 117 17.70 14.78 -7.55
N ARG A 118 17.45 15.04 -8.84
CA ARG A 118 17.59 16.39 -9.44
C ARG A 118 16.53 17.39 -8.98
N GLN A 119 15.35 16.91 -8.58
CA GLN A 119 14.26 17.74 -8.06
C GLN A 119 14.37 18.02 -6.56
N ARG A 120 15.35 17.44 -5.84
CA ARG A 120 15.72 17.96 -4.53
C ARG A 120 16.33 19.34 -4.74
N PRO A 121 15.67 20.44 -4.35
CA PRO A 121 16.26 21.76 -4.50
C PRO A 121 17.60 21.78 -3.76
N GLU A 122 18.63 22.34 -4.40
CA GLU A 122 20.01 22.50 -3.89
C GLU A 122 20.10 23.42 -2.64
N GLY A 123 19.04 23.55 -1.84
CA GLY A 123 18.92 24.52 -0.74
C GLY A 123 18.33 23.99 0.57
N SER A 124 18.27 22.67 0.79
CA SER A 124 17.96 22.12 2.13
C SER A 124 19.17 21.52 2.83
N MET A 125 20.38 21.91 2.42
CA MET A 125 21.61 21.65 3.17
C MET A 125 21.73 22.63 4.35
N GLU A 126 20.70 22.74 5.19
CA GLU A 126 20.68 23.63 6.37
C GLU A 126 19.58 23.16 7.34
N ALA A 127 19.74 21.98 7.94
CA ALA A 127 19.02 21.58 9.16
C ALA A 127 19.63 20.39 9.94
N ASP A 128 20.84 19.92 9.60
CA ASP A 128 21.57 18.91 10.41
C ASP A 128 22.90 19.49 10.94
N ALA A 129 22.93 20.79 11.21
CA ALA A 129 24.02 21.45 11.92
C ALA A 129 23.50 21.96 13.28
N GLU A 130 23.18 21.05 14.18
CA GLU A 130 23.02 21.36 15.59
C GLU A 130 23.96 20.47 16.40
N GLY A 131 25.20 20.96 16.52
CA GLY A 131 26.12 20.74 17.62
C GLY A 131 27.00 21.99 17.65
N PRO A 132 27.11 22.71 18.78
CA PRO A 132 27.60 22.14 20.04
C PRO A 132 26.95 22.71 21.31
N ASP A 133 26.37 21.86 22.16
CA ASP A 133 26.08 22.25 23.55
C ASP A 133 27.25 21.80 24.43
N ASP A 134 28.22 22.71 24.56
CA ASP A 134 29.19 22.72 25.65
C ASP A 134 28.46 23.07 26.96
N GLU A 135 27.93 22.06 27.65
CA GLU A 135 27.61 22.17 29.08
C GLU A 135 28.67 21.41 29.89
N GLU A 136 29.53 22.19 30.55
CA GLU A 136 30.46 21.75 31.58
C GLU A 136 29.70 21.01 32.71
N ASP A 137 29.99 19.72 32.92
CA ASP A 137 29.71 19.06 34.21
C ASP A 137 31.01 19.02 35.04
N PRO A 138 31.11 19.81 36.13
CA PRO A 138 32.25 19.79 37.01
C PRO A 138 32.11 18.62 37.99
N GLY A 139 32.70 17.49 37.63
CA GLY A 139 33.27 16.57 38.61
C GLY A 139 32.47 15.31 38.93
N SER A 140 33.00 14.17 38.50
CA SER A 140 33.09 13.00 39.36
C SER A 140 34.28 12.14 38.95
N ALA A 141 35.08 11.83 39.97
CA ALA A 141 36.31 11.09 39.91
C ALA A 141 36.15 9.64 39.41
N ALA A 142 37.16 9.17 38.68
CA ALA A 142 37.78 7.82 38.75
C ALA A 142 38.48 7.57 37.40
N ALA A 143 39.79 7.76 37.31
CA ALA A 143 40.76 6.71 37.58
C ALA A 143 40.71 5.57 36.55
N SER A 144 41.57 5.65 35.53
CA SER A 144 42.51 4.62 35.05
C SER A 144 42.86 4.94 33.59
N ASP A 145 44.01 4.68 33.01
CA ASP A 145 45.35 4.27 33.43
C ASP A 145 46.08 4.06 32.08
N ARG A 146 47.35 4.46 32.04
CA ARG A 146 48.36 4.16 31.00
C ARG A 146 48.25 4.80 29.61
N THR A 147 48.99 5.90 29.49
CA THR A 147 50.00 6.14 28.46
C THR A 147 50.79 4.88 28.08
N ASP A 148 51.00 4.63 26.79
CA ASP A 148 52.36 4.67 26.22
C ASP A 148 52.38 4.70 24.68
N GLU A 149 53.33 5.48 24.20
CA GLU A 149 53.64 5.90 22.83
C GLU A 149 54.27 4.76 21.97
N PRO A 150 54.19 4.80 20.63
CA PRO A 150 54.85 3.85 19.76
C PRO A 150 56.25 4.33 19.36
N ALA A 151 57.28 3.48 19.52
CA ALA A 151 58.62 3.80 19.02
C ALA A 151 59.29 2.62 18.30
N GLU A 152 59.62 2.89 17.03
CA GLU A 152 60.81 2.48 16.28
C GLU A 152 61.02 1.03 15.84
N VAL A 153 60.86 0.83 14.52
CA VAL A 153 61.63 -0.12 13.73
C VAL A 153 63.01 0.47 13.45
N SER A 154 64.06 -0.14 13.99
CA SER A 154 65.44 -0.01 13.51
C SER A 154 66.09 -1.39 13.55
N GLY A 155 66.59 -1.82 12.40
CA GLY A 155 66.96 -3.20 12.15
C GLY A 155 68.40 -3.58 12.49
N SER A 156 68.81 -4.67 11.84
CA SER A 156 70.17 -5.19 11.69
C SER A 156 70.64 -6.22 12.72
N GLY A 157 70.91 -7.43 12.22
CA GLY A 157 72.23 -8.02 12.46
C GLY A 157 72.29 -9.36 13.17
N ALA A 158 72.49 -10.40 12.36
CA ALA A 158 73.53 -11.41 12.52
C ALA A 158 73.33 -12.62 13.49
N ALA A 159 73.51 -13.78 12.85
CA ALA A 159 74.29 -14.92 13.30
C ALA A 159 73.78 -15.74 14.51
N ARG A 160 73.21 -16.92 14.21
CA ARG A 160 73.91 -18.21 14.28
C ARG A 160 73.02 -19.34 13.77
#